data_AF-A0A1G4JZ49-F1
#
_entry.id   AF-A0A1G4JZ49-F1
#
_cell.length_a   1.000
_cell.length_b   1.000
_cell.length_c   1.000
_cell.angle_alpha   90.00
_cell.angle_beta   90.00
_cell.angle_gamma   90.00
#
_symmetry.space_group_name_H-M   'P 1'
#
loop_
_entity.id
_entity.type
_entity.pdbx_description
1 polymer ?
#
loop_
_entity_poly.entity_id
_entity_poly.type
_entity_poly.pdbx_seq_one_letter_code
_entity_poly.pdbx_strand_id
1 'polypeptide(L)'
;MEHSGDSFEYLLHLTKVLSTECRTTRQGTERIEHSVKRLAKISQVSYEELSKTPEPEVWQKYRVLSAENEKDRLIRENYAIIYQIERQEYVCRRIWALIDQIEDLLESIKQFVVEQRAHRVRTESQFVESVVQSRIAVVQANSQDLTTSQLSSQTKLNMLVRELREVCDQVDWAQLPASRDAHSLHSKLLKAQEKYKLDLIKN
;
A
#
# COMPACT_ATOMS: atom_id res chain seq x y z
N MET A 1 3.69 20.16 13.31
CA MET A 1 3.13 21.49 13.62
C MET A 1 2.67 22.08 12.30
N GLU A 2 1.42 21.83 11.90
CA GLU A 2 0.86 22.26 10.60
C GLU A 2 -0.49 23.00 10.75
N HIS A 3 -0.90 23.35 11.98
CA HIS A 3 -2.25 23.91 12.23
C HIS A 3 -2.33 25.45 12.22
N SER A 4 -1.21 26.17 12.05
CA SER A 4 -1.22 27.65 12.04
C SER A 4 -1.48 28.26 10.66
N GLY A 5 -1.17 27.54 9.57
CA GLY A 5 -1.43 27.98 8.19
C GLY A 5 -2.93 28.03 7.87
N ASP A 6 -3.66 26.99 8.25
CA ASP A 6 -5.11 26.88 8.02
C ASP A 6 -5.93 27.95 8.75
N SER A 7 -5.48 28.39 9.93
CA SER A 7 -6.20 29.41 10.71
C SER A 7 -6.16 30.78 10.02
N PHE A 8 -5.04 31.12 9.37
CA PHE A 8 -4.90 32.39 8.66
C PHE A 8 -5.61 32.38 7.31
N GLU A 9 -5.57 31.25 6.60
CA GLU A 9 -6.35 31.07 5.37
C GLU A 9 -7.86 31.09 5.63
N TYR A 10 -8.31 30.49 6.73
CA TYR A 10 -9.71 30.53 7.15
C TYR A 10 -10.17 31.97 7.46
N LEU A 11 -9.39 32.72 8.23
CA LEU A 11 -9.69 34.14 8.53
C LEU A 11 -9.70 35.00 7.26
N LEU A 12 -8.76 34.76 6.33
CA LEU A 12 -8.72 35.46 5.06
C LEU A 12 -9.95 35.14 4.20
N HIS A 13 -10.37 33.87 4.17
CA HIS A 13 -11.57 33.45 3.45
C HIS A 13 -12.83 34.09 4.04
N LEU A 14 -12.98 34.08 5.37
CA LEU A 14 -14.12 34.68 6.06
C LEU A 14 -14.20 36.19 5.82
N THR A 15 -13.05 36.88 5.82
CA THR A 15 -12.97 38.32 5.54
C THR A 15 -13.33 38.64 4.09
N LYS A 16 -12.92 37.79 3.14
CA LYS A 16 -13.31 37.92 1.72
C LYS A 16 -14.82 37.75 1.56
N VAL A 17 -15.41 36.74 2.19
CA VAL A 17 -16.86 36.49 2.14
C VAL A 17 -17.64 37.65 2.75
N LEU A 18 -17.23 38.15 3.93
CA LEU A 18 -17.86 39.33 4.55
C LEU A 18 -17.76 40.58 3.66
N SER A 19 -16.60 40.81 3.04
CA SER A 19 -16.40 41.95 2.13
C SER A 19 -17.31 41.86 0.91
N THR A 20 -17.49 40.66 0.34
CA THR A 20 -18.44 40.45 -0.76
C THR A 20 -19.87 40.65 -0.32
N GLU A 21 -20.27 40.14 0.84
CA GLU A 21 -21.62 40.32 1.37
C GLU A 21 -21.94 41.79 1.69
N CYS A 22 -20.98 42.54 2.25
CA CYS A 22 -21.14 43.99 2.46
C CYS A 22 -21.33 44.75 1.14
N ARG A 23 -20.58 44.38 0.09
CA ARG A 23 -20.71 44.98 -1.24
C ARG A 23 -22.07 44.65 -1.88
N THR A 24 -22.48 43.39 -1.80
CA THR A 24 -23.80 42.93 -2.29
C THR A 24 -24.93 43.66 -1.55
N THR A 25 -24.82 43.77 -0.22
CA THR A 25 -25.79 44.51 0.62
C THR A 25 -25.91 45.96 0.16
N ARG A 26 -24.77 46.66 -0.02
CA ARG A 26 -24.75 48.04 -0.50
C ARG A 26 -25.43 48.21 -1.86
N GLN A 27 -25.14 47.32 -2.81
CA GLN A 27 -25.81 47.32 -4.12
C GLN A 27 -27.31 47.04 -4.00
N GLY A 28 -27.71 46.17 -3.06
CA GLY A 28 -29.11 45.94 -2.71
C GLY A 28 -29.79 47.21 -2.19
N THR A 29 -29.15 47.92 -1.26
CA THR A 29 -29.64 49.19 -0.72
C THR A 29 -29.77 50.26 -1.81
N GLU A 30 -28.78 50.40 -2.69
CA GLU A 30 -28.82 51.35 -3.82
C GLU A 30 -29.97 51.04 -4.80
N ARG A 31 -30.26 49.75 -5.04
CA ARG A 31 -31.41 49.32 -5.87
C ARG A 31 -32.76 49.63 -5.21
N ILE A 32 -32.85 49.43 -3.90
CA ILE A 32 -34.05 49.76 -3.12
C ILE A 32 -34.26 51.28 -3.17
N GLU A 33 -33.22 52.07 -2.91
CA GLU A 33 -33.28 53.53 -2.98
C GLU A 33 -33.72 54.00 -4.37
N HIS A 34 -33.17 53.43 -5.44
CA HIS A 34 -33.58 53.75 -6.80
C HIS A 34 -35.06 53.41 -7.07
N SER A 35 -35.53 52.28 -6.55
CA SER A 35 -36.92 51.87 -6.65
C SER A 35 -37.85 52.82 -5.89
N VAL A 36 -37.46 53.27 -4.70
CA VAL A 36 -38.22 54.26 -3.91
C VAL A 36 -38.24 55.61 -4.62
N LYS A 37 -37.11 56.07 -5.19
CA LYS A 37 -37.08 57.29 -6.02
C LYS A 37 -37.97 57.19 -7.26
N ARG A 38 -38.01 56.03 -7.90
CA ARG A 38 -38.90 55.78 -9.03
C ARG A 38 -40.37 55.79 -8.60
N LEU A 39 -40.67 55.21 -7.44
CA LEU A 39 -42.02 55.18 -6.87
C LEU A 39 -42.48 56.60 -6.52
N ALA A 40 -41.62 57.41 -5.88
CA ALA A 40 -41.81 58.83 -5.60
C ALA A 40 -42.18 59.62 -6.88
N LYS A 41 -41.43 59.39 -7.96
CA LYS A 41 -41.68 60.01 -9.26
C LYS A 41 -43.04 59.61 -9.86
N ILE A 42 -43.45 58.35 -9.72
CA ILE A 42 -44.72 57.84 -10.23
C ILE A 42 -45.90 58.37 -9.39
N SER A 43 -45.75 58.39 -8.07
CA SER A 43 -46.79 58.84 -7.14
C SER A 43 -46.88 60.36 -7.04
N GLN A 44 -45.97 61.12 -7.67
CA GLN A 44 -45.85 62.57 -7.54
C GLN A 44 -45.67 63.03 -6.07
N VAL A 45 -45.06 62.19 -5.25
CA VAL A 45 -44.74 62.47 -3.83
C VAL A 45 -43.24 62.60 -3.70
N SER A 46 -42.75 63.49 -2.85
CA SER A 46 -41.30 63.63 -2.66
C SER A 46 -40.70 62.39 -2.00
N TYR A 47 -39.43 62.08 -2.32
CA TYR A 47 -38.70 60.97 -1.71
C TYR A 47 -38.65 61.12 -0.17
N GLU A 48 -38.49 62.35 0.31
CA GLU A 48 -38.45 62.68 1.74
C GLU A 48 -39.79 62.38 2.42
N GLU A 49 -40.92 62.67 1.78
CA GLU A 49 -42.24 62.33 2.30
C GLU A 49 -42.49 60.82 2.38
N LEU A 50 -41.97 60.04 1.43
CA LEU A 50 -42.04 58.57 1.48
C LEU A 50 -41.09 57.96 2.53
N SER A 51 -40.04 58.68 2.91
CA SER A 51 -39.07 58.26 3.94
C SER A 51 -39.49 58.61 5.37
N LYS A 52 -40.53 59.44 5.55
CA LYS A 52 -41.05 59.81 6.86
C LYS A 52 -41.77 58.63 7.48
N THR A 53 -41.65 58.50 8.81
CA THR A 53 -42.40 57.52 9.58
C THR A 53 -43.90 57.77 9.38
N PRO A 54 -44.68 56.78 8.89
CA PRO A 54 -46.11 56.96 8.66
C PRO A 54 -46.86 57.32 9.95
N GLU A 55 -47.94 58.09 9.83
CA GLU A 55 -48.83 58.41 10.94
C GLU A 55 -49.40 57.13 11.57
N PRO A 56 -49.66 57.10 12.90
CA PRO A 56 -50.14 55.91 13.61
C PRO A 56 -51.43 55.32 13.02
N GLU A 57 -52.32 56.16 12.49
CA GLU A 57 -53.55 55.72 11.84
C GLU A 57 -53.30 54.96 10.52
N VAL A 58 -52.28 55.35 9.78
CA VAL A 58 -51.86 54.67 8.54
C VAL A 58 -51.24 53.31 8.88
N TRP A 59 -50.45 53.25 9.96
CA TRP A 59 -49.96 51.99 10.50
C TRP A 59 -51.08 51.04 10.96
N GLN A 60 -52.11 51.59 11.60
CA GLN A 60 -53.26 50.80 12.04
C GLN A 60 -54.05 50.26 10.84
N LYS A 61 -54.30 51.09 9.82
CA LYS A 61 -54.95 50.67 8.56
C LYS A 61 -54.10 49.63 7.81
N TYR A 62 -52.79 49.83 7.76
CA TYR A 62 -51.86 48.87 7.16
C TYR A 62 -51.90 47.54 7.90
N ARG A 63 -51.90 47.52 9.24
CA ARG A 63 -52.00 46.28 10.02
C ARG A 63 -53.30 45.52 9.78
N VAL A 64 -54.42 46.24 9.62
CA VAL A 64 -55.72 45.62 9.31
C VAL A 64 -55.74 45.05 7.89
N LEU A 65 -55.18 45.78 6.91
CA LEU A 65 -55.09 45.33 5.51
C LEU A 65 -54.05 44.22 5.30
N SER A 66 -53.02 44.19 6.13
CA SER A 66 -51.93 43.20 6.11
C SER A 66 -52.22 42.02 7.05
N ALA A 67 -53.40 41.97 7.66
CA ALA A 67 -53.81 40.84 8.47
C ALA A 67 -53.83 39.60 7.58
N GLU A 68 -53.01 38.62 7.93
CA GLU A 68 -52.80 37.44 7.11
C GLU A 68 -54.09 36.64 7.00
N ASN A 69 -54.57 36.44 5.77
CA ASN A 69 -55.72 35.59 5.53
C ASN A 69 -55.34 34.13 5.76
N GLU A 70 -56.30 33.30 6.19
CA GLU A 70 -56.07 31.86 6.40
C GLU A 70 -55.47 31.19 5.15
N LYS A 71 -55.88 31.65 3.96
CA LYS A 71 -55.30 31.20 2.69
C LYS A 71 -53.79 31.50 2.58
N ASP A 72 -53.35 32.69 2.97
CA ASP A 72 -51.95 33.10 2.87
C ASP A 72 -51.09 32.32 3.88
N ARG A 73 -51.65 32.08 5.06
CA ARG A 73 -51.03 31.21 6.08
C ARG A 73 -50.86 29.79 5.57
N LEU A 74 -51.90 29.18 5.02
CA LEU A 74 -51.85 27.82 4.47
C LEU A 74 -50.88 27.70 3.28
N ILE A 75 -50.77 28.74 2.47
CA ILE A 75 -49.77 28.81 1.39
C ILE A 75 -48.36 28.82 1.98
N ARG A 76 -48.10 29.64 3.00
CA ARG A 76 -46.79 29.69 3.67
C ARG A 76 -46.44 28.34 4.31
N GLU A 77 -47.39 27.73 5.02
CA GLU A 77 -47.20 26.41 5.65
C GLU A 77 -46.91 25.33 4.60
N ASN A 78 -47.62 25.31 3.46
CA ASN A 78 -47.33 24.39 2.35
C ASN A 78 -45.92 24.59 1.79
N TYR A 79 -45.50 25.82 1.51
CA TYR A 79 -44.14 26.08 1.01
C TYR A 79 -43.07 25.64 2.02
N ALA A 80 -43.31 25.83 3.31
CA ALA A 80 -42.41 25.35 4.35
C ALA A 80 -42.29 23.83 4.36
N ILE A 81 -43.40 23.11 4.19
CA ILE A 81 -43.42 21.64 4.11
C ILE A 81 -42.70 21.15 2.84
N ILE A 82 -42.97 21.76 1.68
CA ILE A 82 -42.28 21.41 0.42
C ILE A 82 -40.77 21.58 0.59
N TYR A 83 -40.33 22.69 1.15
CA TYR A 83 -38.91 22.93 1.40
C TYR A 83 -38.29 21.89 2.35
N GLN A 84 -39.02 21.46 3.38
CA GLN A 84 -38.55 20.39 4.26
C GLN A 84 -38.41 19.05 3.53
N ILE A 85 -39.37 18.71 2.66
CA ILE A 85 -39.33 17.49 1.83
C ILE A 85 -38.12 17.54 0.90
N GLU A 86 -37.92 18.63 0.17
CA GLU A 86 -36.78 18.79 -0.74
C GLU A 86 -35.44 18.67 -0.02
N ARG A 87 -35.34 19.27 1.18
CA ARG A 87 -34.12 19.15 2.00
C ARG A 87 -33.87 17.72 2.44
N GLN A 88 -34.92 16.99 2.83
CA GLN A 88 -34.80 15.59 3.24
C GLN A 88 -34.42 14.71 2.05
N GLU A 89 -35.04 14.90 0.88
CA GLU A 89 -34.67 14.19 -0.34
C GLU A 89 -33.21 14.42 -0.72
N TYR A 90 -32.74 15.67 -0.67
CA TYR A 90 -31.35 16.00 -0.94
C TYR A 90 -30.38 15.24 -0.03
N VAL A 91 -30.67 15.22 1.29
CA VAL A 91 -29.86 14.47 2.26
C VAL A 91 -29.91 12.98 1.98
N CYS A 92 -31.09 12.41 1.70
CA CYS A 92 -31.23 11.00 1.36
C CYS A 92 -30.42 10.63 0.11
N ARG A 93 -30.48 11.44 -0.97
CA ARG A 93 -29.67 11.21 -2.18
C ARG A 93 -28.17 11.24 -1.88
N ARG A 94 -27.74 12.16 -1.00
CA ARG A 94 -26.34 12.25 -0.56
C ARG A 94 -25.92 11.01 0.22
N ILE A 95 -26.77 10.50 1.10
CA ILE A 95 -26.52 9.27 1.87
C ILE A 95 -26.41 8.07 0.94
N TRP A 96 -27.33 7.91 -0.02
CA TRP A 96 -27.26 6.82 -1.00
C TRP A 96 -25.98 6.86 -1.83
N ALA A 97 -25.58 8.03 -2.31
CA ALA A 97 -24.31 8.17 -3.02
C ALA A 97 -23.09 7.79 -2.17
N LEU A 98 -23.13 8.03 -0.86
CA LEU A 98 -22.07 7.59 0.07
C LEU A 98 -22.09 6.07 0.28
N ILE A 99 -23.28 5.47 0.35
CA ILE A 99 -23.43 4.01 0.45
C ILE A 99 -22.83 3.35 -0.79
N ASP A 100 -23.20 3.83 -2.00
CA ASP A 100 -22.67 3.32 -3.26
C ASP A 100 -21.13 3.39 -3.30
N GLN A 101 -20.56 4.52 -2.86
CA GLN A 101 -19.10 4.69 -2.76
C GLN A 101 -18.46 3.70 -1.77
N ILE A 102 -19.12 3.41 -0.65
CA ILE A 102 -18.63 2.43 0.33
C ILE A 102 -18.68 1.02 -0.27
N GLU A 103 -19.74 0.67 -0.99
CA GLU A 103 -19.87 -0.63 -1.66
C GLU A 103 -18.76 -0.84 -2.71
N ASP A 104 -18.51 0.18 -3.55
CA ASP A 104 -17.42 0.15 -4.53
C ASP A 104 -16.05 -0.07 -3.88
N LEU A 105 -15.79 0.62 -2.75
CA LEU A 105 -14.54 0.47 -2.00
C LEU A 105 -14.42 -0.93 -1.38
N LEU A 106 -15.51 -1.48 -0.85
CA LEU A 106 -15.51 -2.84 -0.29
C LEU A 106 -15.24 -3.90 -1.38
N GLU A 107 -15.81 -3.72 -2.57
CA GLU A 107 -15.55 -4.60 -3.72
C GLU A 107 -14.08 -4.51 -4.17
N SER A 108 -13.52 -3.29 -4.24
CA SER A 108 -12.10 -3.08 -4.53
C SER A 108 -11.19 -3.76 -3.51
N ILE A 109 -11.47 -3.63 -2.21
CA ILE A 109 -10.71 -4.30 -1.14
C ILE A 109 -10.79 -5.83 -1.30
N LYS A 110 -11.98 -6.37 -1.57
CA LYS A 110 -12.17 -7.80 -1.78
C LYS A 110 -11.34 -8.30 -2.96
N GLN A 111 -11.34 -7.57 -4.08
CA GLN A 111 -10.55 -7.92 -5.24
C GLN A 111 -9.05 -7.86 -4.93
N PHE A 112 -8.58 -6.81 -4.25
CA PHE A 112 -7.19 -6.68 -3.82
C PHE A 112 -6.74 -7.86 -2.94
N VAL A 113 -7.56 -8.31 -1.99
CA VAL A 113 -7.23 -9.46 -1.13
C VAL A 113 -7.11 -10.75 -1.94
N VAL A 114 -8.01 -10.97 -2.91
CA VAL A 114 -7.95 -12.14 -3.81
C VAL A 114 -6.67 -12.10 -4.66
N GLU A 115 -6.35 -10.94 -5.24
CA GLU A 115 -5.14 -10.74 -6.05
C GLU A 115 -3.88 -10.95 -5.22
N GLN A 116 -3.82 -10.39 -4.00
CA GLN A 116 -2.67 -10.55 -3.11
C GLN A 116 -2.47 -12.02 -2.71
N ARG A 117 -3.56 -12.75 -2.43
CA ARG A 117 -3.49 -14.19 -2.12
C ARG A 117 -2.98 -14.99 -3.31
N ALA A 118 -3.46 -14.71 -4.52
CA ALA A 118 -2.98 -15.35 -5.75
C ALA A 118 -1.49 -15.05 -5.99
N HIS A 119 -1.08 -13.78 -5.81
CA HIS A 119 0.32 -13.37 -5.93
C HIS A 119 1.24 -14.06 -4.92
N ARG A 120 0.78 -14.23 -3.68
CA ARG A 120 1.54 -14.94 -2.64
C ARG A 120 1.78 -16.39 -3.00
N VAL A 121 0.74 -17.11 -3.43
CA VAL A 121 0.86 -18.53 -3.85
C VAL A 121 1.83 -18.66 -5.03
N ARG A 122 1.75 -17.74 -6.01
CA ARG A 122 2.67 -17.72 -7.15
C ARG A 122 4.12 -17.49 -6.73
N THR A 123 4.35 -16.53 -5.84
CA THR A 123 5.69 -16.22 -5.31
C THR A 123 6.27 -17.39 -4.52
N GLU A 124 5.46 -18.03 -3.68
CA GLU A 124 5.84 -19.23 -2.92
C GLU A 124 6.24 -20.38 -3.86
N SER A 125 5.43 -20.64 -4.90
CA SER A 125 5.75 -21.66 -5.92
C SER A 125 7.04 -21.34 -6.67
N GLN A 126 7.23 -20.09 -7.09
CA GLN A 126 8.46 -19.65 -7.77
C GLN A 126 9.69 -19.76 -6.87
N PHE A 127 9.56 -19.48 -5.58
CA PHE A 127 10.66 -19.65 -4.63
C PHE A 127 11.06 -21.12 -4.50
N VAL A 128 10.07 -22.03 -4.37
CA VAL A 128 10.34 -23.47 -4.29
C VAL A 128 11.03 -23.96 -5.56
N GLU A 129 10.51 -23.58 -6.73
CA GLU A 129 11.07 -24.04 -8.01
C GLU A 129 12.45 -23.44 -8.29
N SER A 130 12.63 -22.13 -8.11
CA SER A 130 13.89 -21.46 -8.45
C SER A 130 15.00 -21.68 -7.43
N VAL A 131 14.69 -21.66 -6.13
CA VAL A 131 15.71 -21.69 -5.06
C VAL A 131 15.85 -23.08 -4.47
N VAL A 132 14.75 -23.76 -4.16
CA VAL A 132 14.82 -25.05 -3.47
C VAL A 132 15.22 -26.15 -4.45
N GLN A 133 14.56 -26.28 -5.59
CA GLN A 133 14.92 -27.32 -6.56
C GLN A 133 16.33 -27.12 -7.15
N SER A 134 16.75 -25.87 -7.42
CA SER A 134 18.11 -25.61 -7.90
C SER A 134 19.17 -26.04 -6.87
N ARG A 135 18.97 -25.72 -5.59
CA ARG A 135 19.87 -26.15 -4.51
C ARG A 135 19.88 -27.67 -4.35
N ILE A 136 18.72 -28.33 -4.44
CA ILE A 136 18.63 -29.80 -4.41
C ILE A 136 19.44 -30.39 -5.58
N ALA A 137 19.25 -29.87 -6.80
CA ALA A 137 19.97 -30.34 -7.98
C ALA A 137 21.50 -30.17 -7.83
N VAL A 138 21.96 -29.04 -7.29
CA VAL A 138 23.38 -28.80 -7.01
C VAL A 138 23.92 -29.78 -5.96
N VAL A 139 23.19 -30.02 -4.88
CA VAL A 139 23.60 -30.98 -3.84
C VAL A 139 23.67 -32.40 -4.42
N GLN A 140 22.70 -32.76 -5.27
CA GLN A 140 22.63 -34.08 -5.88
C GLN A 140 23.79 -34.28 -6.87
N ALA A 141 24.11 -33.27 -7.68
CA ALA A 141 25.29 -33.29 -8.56
C ALA A 141 26.59 -33.43 -7.75
N ASN A 142 26.79 -32.60 -6.72
CA ASN A 142 27.98 -32.67 -5.87
C ASN A 142 28.13 -34.03 -5.17
N SER A 143 27.02 -34.62 -4.72
CA SER A 143 27.02 -35.96 -4.12
C SER A 143 27.47 -37.03 -5.11
N GLN A 144 26.98 -36.94 -6.35
CA GLN A 144 27.37 -37.86 -7.42
C GLN A 144 28.85 -37.69 -7.80
N ASP A 145 29.34 -36.46 -7.86
CA ASP A 145 30.75 -36.13 -8.10
C ASP A 145 31.66 -36.66 -6.97
N LEU A 146 31.26 -36.51 -5.72
CA LEU A 146 31.98 -37.07 -4.57
C LEU A 146 32.03 -38.59 -4.63
N THR A 147 30.92 -39.23 -4.97
CA THR A 147 30.83 -40.70 -5.05
C THR A 147 31.72 -41.24 -6.18
N THR A 148 31.71 -40.58 -7.34
CA THR A 148 32.57 -40.96 -8.48
C THR A 148 34.05 -40.68 -8.19
N SER A 149 34.36 -39.56 -7.55
CA SER A 149 35.72 -39.22 -7.11
C SER A 149 36.26 -40.22 -6.08
N GLN A 150 35.42 -40.65 -5.12
CA GLN A 150 35.77 -41.68 -4.15
C GLN A 150 36.07 -43.01 -4.84
N LEU A 151 35.21 -43.45 -5.76
CA LEU A 151 35.43 -44.66 -6.55
C LEU A 151 36.74 -44.59 -7.34
N SER A 152 36.97 -43.49 -8.06
CA SER A 152 38.21 -43.27 -8.83
C SER A 152 39.45 -43.28 -7.94
N SER A 153 39.38 -42.61 -6.79
CA SER A 153 40.47 -42.58 -5.81
C SER A 153 40.76 -43.97 -5.27
N GLN A 154 39.72 -44.76 -4.96
CA GLN A 154 39.86 -46.12 -4.48
C GLN A 154 40.45 -47.05 -5.56
N THR A 155 40.04 -46.92 -6.82
CA THR A 155 40.65 -47.66 -7.94
C THR A 155 42.12 -47.32 -8.09
N LYS A 156 42.50 -46.04 -8.04
CA LYS A 156 43.90 -45.60 -8.11
C LYS A 156 44.72 -46.11 -6.94
N LEU A 157 44.16 -46.06 -5.72
CA LEU A 157 44.82 -46.58 -4.51
C LEU A 157 45.08 -48.09 -4.65
N ASN A 158 44.08 -48.84 -5.13
CA ASN A 158 44.22 -50.28 -5.37
C ASN A 158 45.28 -50.59 -6.45
N MET A 159 45.35 -49.79 -7.52
CA MET A 159 46.40 -49.94 -8.54
C MET A 159 47.78 -49.67 -7.96
N LEU A 160 47.97 -48.58 -7.21
CA LEU A 160 49.25 -48.26 -6.56
C LEU A 160 49.67 -49.35 -5.57
N VAL A 161 48.73 -49.91 -4.79
CA VAL A 161 49.01 -51.03 -3.89
C VAL A 161 49.42 -52.28 -4.69
N ARG A 162 48.80 -52.53 -5.84
CA ARG A 162 49.17 -53.66 -6.71
C ARG A 162 50.56 -53.48 -7.31
N GLU A 163 50.85 -52.31 -7.88
CA GLU A 163 52.18 -51.98 -8.41
C GLU A 163 53.26 -52.06 -7.33
N LEU A 164 52.97 -51.55 -6.13
CA LEU A 164 53.89 -51.64 -4.99
C LEU A 164 54.17 -53.11 -4.61
N ARG A 165 53.14 -53.96 -4.62
CA ARG A 165 53.31 -55.41 -4.42
C ARG A 165 54.13 -56.06 -5.53
N GLU A 166 53.87 -55.73 -6.79
CA GLU A 166 54.62 -56.26 -7.93
C GLU A 166 56.10 -55.87 -7.85
N VAL A 167 56.41 -54.61 -7.49
CA VAL A 167 57.79 -54.15 -7.30
C VAL A 167 58.45 -54.86 -6.12
N CYS A 168 57.74 -55.03 -4.99
CA CYS A 168 58.28 -55.76 -3.85
C CYS A 168 58.48 -57.26 -4.14
N ASP A 169 57.62 -57.90 -4.94
CA ASP A 169 57.77 -59.30 -5.35
C ASP A 169 58.93 -59.50 -6.35
N GLN A 170 59.33 -58.47 -7.09
CA GLN A 170 60.48 -58.50 -8.02
C GLN A 170 61.85 -58.34 -7.32
N VAL A 171 61.85 -57.92 -6.06
CA VAL A 171 63.07 -57.75 -5.27
C VAL A 171 63.39 -59.05 -4.54
N ASP A 172 64.56 -59.62 -4.80
CA ASP A 172 65.04 -60.78 -4.05
C ASP A 172 65.57 -60.33 -2.67
N TRP A 173 64.65 -60.24 -1.69
CA TRP A 173 64.93 -59.76 -0.33
C TRP A 173 65.98 -60.62 0.40
N ALA A 174 66.25 -61.83 -0.06
CA ALA A 174 67.27 -62.74 0.50
C ALA A 174 68.69 -62.44 -0.02
N GLN A 175 68.84 -61.77 -1.17
CA GLN A 175 70.15 -61.46 -1.78
C GLN A 175 70.57 -59.99 -1.66
N LEU A 176 69.85 -59.17 -0.87
CA LEU A 176 70.20 -57.76 -0.72
C LEU A 176 71.60 -57.57 -0.09
N PRO A 177 72.46 -56.70 -0.65
CA PRO A 177 73.73 -56.36 -0.03
C PRO A 177 73.49 -55.71 1.35
N ALA A 178 74.39 -55.95 2.31
CA ALA A 178 74.35 -55.43 3.69
C ALA A 178 74.58 -53.91 3.79
N SER A 179 73.98 -53.13 2.88
CA SER A 179 73.93 -51.68 2.92
C SER A 179 72.98 -51.22 4.03
N ARG A 180 73.34 -50.12 4.70
CA ARG A 180 72.53 -49.45 5.73
C ARG A 180 71.18 -48.99 5.15
N ASP A 181 71.15 -48.61 3.89
CA ASP A 181 69.96 -48.11 3.21
C ASP A 181 68.96 -49.22 2.89
N ALA A 182 69.46 -50.42 2.55
CA ALA A 182 68.66 -51.62 2.33
C ALA A 182 67.88 -52.04 3.60
N HIS A 183 68.55 -52.01 4.75
CA HIS A 183 67.92 -52.29 6.05
C HIS A 183 66.91 -51.20 6.45
N SER A 184 67.20 -49.93 6.14
CA SER A 184 66.24 -48.83 6.34
C SER A 184 65.00 -48.98 5.46
N LEU A 185 65.14 -49.45 4.22
CA LEU A 185 64.03 -49.64 3.30
C LEU A 185 63.14 -50.80 3.77
N HIS A 186 63.75 -51.94 4.10
CA HIS A 186 63.06 -53.13 4.60
C HIS A 186 62.27 -52.85 5.89
N SER A 187 62.88 -52.14 6.85
CA SER A 187 62.18 -51.76 8.10
C SER A 187 61.05 -50.74 7.90
N LYS A 188 61.16 -49.85 6.90
CA LYS A 188 60.07 -48.94 6.52
C LYS A 188 58.92 -49.68 5.84
N LEU A 189 59.22 -50.68 5.01
CA LEU A 189 58.21 -51.52 4.37
C LEU A 189 57.44 -52.39 5.37
N LEU A 190 58.13 -53.00 6.34
CA LEU A 190 57.47 -53.75 7.42
C LEU A 190 56.56 -52.85 8.28
N LYS A 191 57.00 -51.63 8.61
CA LYS A 191 56.16 -50.65 9.31
C LYS A 191 54.95 -50.21 8.48
N ALA A 192 55.10 -50.09 7.16
CA ALA A 192 53.99 -49.77 6.27
C ALA A 192 52.99 -50.94 6.16
N GLN A 193 53.49 -52.18 6.08
CA GLN A 193 52.69 -53.41 6.10
C GLN A 193 51.87 -53.53 7.38
N GLU A 194 52.47 -53.26 8.54
CA GLU A 194 51.78 -53.31 9.83
C GLU A 194 50.76 -52.17 10.01
N LYS A 195 51.13 -50.94 9.62
CA LYS A 195 50.28 -49.75 9.78
C LYS A 195 49.07 -49.74 8.84
N TYR A 196 49.24 -50.22 7.61
CA TYR A 196 48.19 -50.21 6.58
C TYR A 196 47.60 -51.60 6.29
N LYS A 197 48.03 -52.64 7.02
CA LYS A 197 47.62 -54.05 6.84
C LYS A 197 47.75 -54.52 5.39
N LEU A 198 48.90 -54.23 4.78
CA LEU A 198 49.19 -54.57 3.40
C LEU A 198 50.20 -55.71 3.34
N ASP A 199 49.85 -56.85 2.73
CA ASP A 199 50.84 -57.89 2.43
C ASP A 199 51.77 -57.43 1.31
N LEU A 200 52.98 -56.96 1.66
CA LEU A 200 53.94 -56.37 0.73
C LEU A 200 55.20 -57.23 0.53
N ILE A 201 55.59 -58.03 1.52
CA ILE A 201 56.74 -58.94 1.45
C ILE A 201 56.23 -60.33 1.85
N LYS A 202 56.37 -61.32 0.95
CA LYS A 202 56.11 -62.73 1.28
C LYS A 202 57.35 -63.27 1.99
N ASN A 203 57.19 -63.63 3.27
CA ASN A 203 58.19 -64.44 3.98
C ASN A 203 58.30 -65.83 3.36
#